data_AF-A0A7J3TNB6-F1
#
_entry.id   AF-A0A7J3TNB6-F1
#
_cell.length_a   1.000
_cell.length_b   1.000
_cell.length_c   1.000
_cell.angle_alpha   90.00
_cell.angle_beta   90.00
_cell.angle_gamma   90.00
#
_symmetry.space_group_name_H-M   'P 1'
#
loop_
_entity.id
_entity.type
_entity.pdbx_description
1 polymer ?
#
loop_
_entity_poly.entity_id
_entity_poly.type
_entity_poly.pdbx_seq_one_letter_code
_entity_poly.pdbx_strand_id
1 'polypeptide(L)'
;VIAGSLEELVEKADGMKVRGSLNGNENFTLDLKGAEIVKIGWDFRDVVINYLTDPQVASLLLTIGIMGLIFGFLTPGFHLPETLGAILVVLALYGLSYIGINAAGVILISLAFIFIVVEAHTPTFGFWTAAAIISFIFGIVLIPAANSIYEMPTDWFVSFRVASIVAAVAIGAFFAYAIAAVIKAKRAKPKMGDEEFIGMEGVAITDVNPKGQVKVRGRIWEAEAAGAEEGAEEIREGDEIVVVSKERMVLKVKKA
;
A
#
# COMPACT_ATOMS: atom_id res chain seq x y z
N VAL A 1 -19.02 -48.20 9.91
CA VAL A 1 -19.73 -48.72 11.10
C VAL A 1 -20.58 -47.61 11.68
N ILE A 2 -21.80 -47.91 12.12
CA ILE A 2 -22.64 -46.97 12.87
C ILE A 2 -22.79 -47.56 14.28
N ALA A 3 -22.50 -46.76 15.30
CA ALA A 3 -22.51 -47.12 16.71
C ALA A 3 -23.03 -45.94 17.55
N GLY A 4 -23.70 -46.24 18.66
CA GLY A 4 -24.25 -45.26 19.61
C GLY A 4 -23.29 -44.86 20.73
N SER A 5 -22.20 -45.61 20.94
CA SER A 5 -21.12 -45.26 21.87
C SER A 5 -19.74 -45.64 21.31
N LEU A 6 -18.69 -45.17 21.99
CA LEU A 6 -17.31 -45.48 21.62
C LEU A 6 -16.99 -46.97 21.86
N GLU A 7 -17.53 -47.55 22.93
CA GLU A 7 -17.38 -48.96 23.27
C GLU A 7 -18.04 -49.85 22.22
N GLU A 8 -19.26 -49.51 21.80
CA GLU A 8 -19.97 -50.22 20.72
C GLU A 8 -19.25 -50.07 19.37
N LEU A 9 -18.61 -48.91 19.13
CA LEU A 9 -17.79 -48.70 17.94
C LEU A 9 -16.57 -49.64 17.92
N VAL A 10 -15.88 -49.77 19.06
CA VAL A 10 -14.71 -50.64 19.22
C VAL A 10 -15.09 -52.11 18.99
N GLU A 11 -16.18 -52.58 19.59
CA GLU A 11 -16.66 -53.96 19.40
C GLU A 11 -17.07 -54.25 17.95
N LYS A 12 -17.77 -53.32 17.29
CA LYS A 12 -18.20 -53.49 15.90
C LYS A 12 -17.07 -53.32 14.88
N ALA A 13 -16.02 -52.59 15.23
CA ALA A 13 -14.87 -52.35 14.35
C ALA A 13 -13.80 -53.45 14.48
N ASP A 14 -13.78 -54.20 15.57
CA ASP A 14 -12.90 -55.35 15.75
C ASP A 14 -13.08 -56.37 14.62
N GLY A 15 -11.97 -56.87 14.08
CA GLY A 15 -11.97 -57.83 12.98
C GLY A 15 -12.27 -57.24 11.59
N MET A 16 -12.52 -55.93 11.45
CA MET A 16 -12.70 -55.31 10.14
C MET A 16 -11.37 -55.20 9.39
N LYS A 17 -11.41 -55.45 8.08
CA LYS A 17 -10.27 -55.21 7.19
C LYS A 17 -10.28 -53.76 6.72
N VAL A 18 -9.19 -53.04 6.96
CA VAL A 18 -9.03 -51.65 6.55
C VAL A 18 -7.99 -51.57 5.44
N ARG A 19 -8.29 -50.79 4.40
CA ARG A 19 -7.31 -50.40 3.39
C ARG A 19 -6.52 -49.22 3.92
N GLY A 20 -5.22 -49.40 4.09
CA GLY A 20 -4.32 -48.37 4.61
C GLY A 20 -2.94 -48.97 4.85
N SER A 21 -1.93 -48.11 5.01
CA SER A 21 -0.58 -48.55 5.35
C SER A 21 -0.36 -48.44 6.84
N LEU A 22 -0.16 -49.58 7.50
CA LEU A 22 0.31 -49.64 8.88
C LEU A 22 1.59 -50.48 8.89
N ASN A 23 2.71 -49.89 9.28
CA ASN A 23 4.03 -50.53 9.26
C ASN A 23 4.41 -51.19 7.91
N GLY A 24 3.95 -50.62 6.79
CA GLY A 24 4.23 -51.14 5.44
C GLY A 24 3.32 -52.28 4.97
N ASN A 25 2.30 -52.68 5.74
CA ASN A 25 1.27 -53.61 5.28
C ASN A 25 0.06 -52.83 4.75
N GLU A 26 -0.32 -53.10 3.49
CA GLU A 26 -1.40 -52.40 2.77
C GLU A 26 -2.81 -52.87 3.16
N ASN A 27 -2.91 -54.02 3.83
CA ASN A 27 -4.17 -54.56 4.32
C ASN A 27 -3.97 -55.19 5.69
N PHE A 28 -4.56 -54.59 6.71
CA PHE A 28 -4.55 -55.13 8.07
C PHE A 28 -5.97 -55.26 8.62
N THR A 29 -6.11 -56.22 9.51
CA THR A 29 -7.34 -56.45 10.28
C THR A 29 -7.21 -55.70 11.59
N LEU A 30 -8.24 -54.96 11.97
CA LEU A 30 -8.29 -54.30 13.28
C LEU A 30 -8.35 -55.35 14.39
N ASP A 31 -7.42 -55.26 15.34
CA ASP A 31 -7.44 -56.01 16.60
C ASP A 31 -7.65 -54.99 17.73
N LEU A 32 -8.89 -54.87 18.18
CA LEU A 32 -9.30 -53.88 19.17
C LEU A 32 -9.73 -54.52 20.49
N LYS A 33 -9.64 -55.86 20.60
CA LYS A 33 -10.01 -56.57 21.82
C LYS A 33 -9.10 -56.18 22.97
N GLY A 34 -9.68 -55.59 24.01
CA GLY A 34 -8.93 -55.13 25.18
C GLY A 34 -8.03 -53.92 24.91
N ALA A 35 -8.21 -53.24 23.77
CA ALA A 35 -7.48 -52.01 23.47
C ALA A 35 -7.83 -50.91 24.49
N GLU A 36 -6.81 -50.21 24.97
CA GLU A 36 -7.00 -49.07 25.87
C GLU A 36 -7.48 -47.86 25.07
N ILE A 37 -8.59 -47.27 25.52
CA ILE A 37 -9.12 -46.04 24.95
C ILE A 37 -8.39 -44.86 25.61
N VAL A 38 -7.42 -44.30 24.89
CA VAL A 38 -6.72 -43.07 25.30
C VAL A 38 -7.39 -41.86 24.66
N LYS A 39 -8.07 -41.04 25.47
CA LYS A 39 -8.58 -39.74 25.00
C LYS A 39 -7.46 -38.72 25.00
N ILE A 40 -7.08 -38.25 23.81
CA ILE A 40 -6.18 -37.13 23.64
C ILE A 40 -7.02 -35.85 23.77
N GLY A 41 -6.90 -35.19 24.93
CA GLY A 41 -7.46 -33.85 25.14
C GLY A 41 -6.56 -32.78 24.55
N TRP A 42 -7.11 -31.60 24.31
CA TRP A 42 -6.32 -30.43 23.92
C TRP A 42 -5.57 -29.88 25.14
N ASP A 43 -4.29 -29.56 24.95
CA ASP A 43 -3.55 -28.76 25.91
C ASP A 43 -3.79 -27.25 25.68
N PHE A 44 -3.23 -26.40 26.54
CA PHE A 44 -3.38 -24.94 26.40
C PHE A 44 -2.81 -24.43 25.07
N ARG A 45 -1.71 -25.03 24.59
CA ARG A 45 -1.07 -24.65 23.32
C ARG A 45 -1.98 -25.00 22.14
N ASP A 46 -2.62 -26.16 22.16
CA ASP A 46 -3.58 -26.61 21.14
C ASP A 46 -4.76 -25.66 21.08
N VAL A 47 -5.31 -25.25 22.23
CA VAL A 47 -6.42 -24.28 22.29
C VAL A 47 -6.00 -22.94 21.68
N VAL A 48 -4.82 -22.42 22.04
CA VAL A 48 -4.32 -21.13 21.51
C VAL A 48 -4.06 -21.22 20.01
N ILE A 49 -3.38 -22.27 19.54
CA ILE A 49 -3.09 -22.47 18.12
C ILE A 49 -4.40 -22.60 17.34
N ASN A 50 -5.36 -23.39 17.83
CA ASN A 50 -6.65 -23.56 17.18
C ASN A 50 -7.39 -22.22 17.01
N TYR A 51 -7.33 -21.36 18.02
CA TYR A 51 -7.94 -20.03 17.94
C TYR A 51 -7.18 -19.08 17.00
N LEU A 52 -5.85 -19.09 17.02
CA LEU A 52 -5.03 -18.26 16.14
C LEU A 52 -5.15 -18.67 14.67
N THR A 53 -5.32 -19.96 14.41
CA THR A 53 -5.47 -20.54 13.08
C THR A 53 -6.88 -20.38 12.51
N ASP A 54 -7.86 -19.93 13.31
CA ASP A 54 -9.17 -19.57 12.79
C ASP A 54 -9.04 -18.38 11.81
N PRO A 55 -9.52 -18.50 10.55
CA PRO A 55 -9.40 -17.45 9.53
C PRO A 55 -9.97 -16.10 9.95
N GLN A 56 -11.09 -16.11 10.67
CA GLN A 56 -11.77 -14.91 11.10
C GLN A 56 -10.97 -14.22 12.20
N VAL A 57 -10.49 -15.00 13.17
CA VAL A 57 -9.63 -14.49 14.26
C VAL A 57 -8.34 -13.92 13.70
N ALA A 58 -7.63 -14.68 12.85
CA ALA A 58 -6.39 -14.23 12.22
C ALA A 58 -6.60 -12.94 11.40
N SER A 59 -7.70 -12.83 10.66
CA SER A 59 -8.04 -11.62 9.90
C SER A 59 -8.33 -10.41 10.79
N LEU A 60 -8.99 -10.63 11.94
CA LEU A 60 -9.23 -9.58 12.93
C LEU A 60 -7.92 -9.12 13.57
N LEU A 61 -7.06 -10.06 13.97
CA LEU A 61 -5.73 -9.75 14.52
C LEU A 61 -4.89 -8.94 13.52
N LEU A 62 -4.92 -9.30 12.22
CA LEU A 62 -4.23 -8.57 11.17
C LEU A 62 -4.76 -7.14 11.06
N THR A 63 -6.08 -6.98 11.03
CA THR A 63 -6.74 -5.68 10.89
C THR A 63 -6.42 -4.77 12.07
N ILE A 64 -6.57 -5.28 13.30
CA ILE A 64 -6.25 -4.53 14.52
C ILE A 64 -4.75 -4.22 14.57
N GLY A 65 -3.90 -5.17 14.18
CA GLY A 65 -2.46 -5.02 14.14
C GLY A 65 -2.00 -3.92 13.20
N ILE A 66 -2.53 -3.89 11.97
CA ILE A 66 -2.28 -2.83 10.98
C ILE A 66 -2.76 -1.48 11.53
N MET A 67 -3.94 -1.43 12.16
CA MET A 67 -4.45 -0.19 12.77
C MET A 67 -3.53 0.32 13.89
N GLY A 68 -3.02 -0.58 14.74
CA GLY A 68 -2.07 -0.26 15.79
C GLY A 68 -0.76 0.32 15.25
N LEU A 69 -0.23 -0.27 14.16
CA LEU A 69 0.94 0.27 13.46
C LEU A 69 0.65 1.68 12.91
N ILE A 70 -0.48 1.88 12.22
CA ILE A 70 -0.86 3.18 11.67
C ILE A 70 -0.95 4.23 12.78
N PHE A 71 -1.70 3.96 13.86
CA PHE A 71 -1.88 4.92 14.94
C PHE A 71 -0.60 5.20 15.72
N GLY A 72 0.26 4.19 15.92
CA GLY A 72 1.56 4.35 16.56
C GLY A 72 2.49 5.25 15.75
N PHE A 73 2.57 5.05 14.43
CA PHE A 73 3.39 5.91 13.57
C PHE A 73 2.82 7.33 13.40
N LEU A 74 1.50 7.49 13.47
CA LEU A 74 0.85 8.80 13.39
C LEU A 74 0.90 9.60 14.70
N THR A 75 1.18 8.95 15.84
CA THR A 75 1.18 9.58 17.16
C THR A 75 2.57 9.46 17.81
N PRO A 76 3.50 10.38 17.51
CA PRO A 76 4.84 10.34 18.07
C PRO A 76 4.80 10.40 19.61
N GLY A 77 5.54 9.51 20.28
CA GLY A 77 5.84 9.60 21.72
C GLY A 77 5.20 8.54 22.63
N PHE A 78 4.26 7.73 22.14
CA PHE A 78 3.69 6.61 22.90
C PHE A 78 3.90 5.31 22.12
N HIS A 79 4.96 4.57 22.43
CA HIS A 79 5.43 3.44 21.61
C HIS A 79 4.60 2.13 21.71
N LEU A 80 3.47 2.19 22.42
CA LEU A 80 2.67 1.02 22.76
C LEU A 80 1.79 0.53 21.58
N PRO A 81 1.10 1.39 20.80
CA PRO A 81 0.25 0.95 19.71
C PRO A 81 1.03 0.26 18.58
N GLU A 82 2.22 0.75 18.22
CA GLU A 82 3.04 0.11 17.19
C GLU A 82 3.63 -1.21 17.66
N THR A 83 4.03 -1.31 18.95
CA THR A 83 4.57 -2.55 19.50
C THR A 83 3.49 -3.62 19.57
N LEU A 84 2.32 -3.29 20.11
CA LEU A 84 1.19 -4.21 20.16
C LEU A 84 0.70 -4.56 18.74
N GLY A 85 0.66 -3.56 17.85
CA GLY A 85 0.30 -3.74 16.46
C GLY A 85 1.21 -4.74 15.75
N ALA A 86 2.54 -4.60 15.91
CA ALA A 86 3.51 -5.52 15.34
C ALA A 86 3.32 -6.96 15.85
N ILE A 87 3.10 -7.15 17.16
CA ILE A 87 2.83 -8.48 17.75
C ILE A 87 1.58 -9.10 17.12
N LEU A 88 0.48 -8.33 17.03
CA LEU A 88 -0.78 -8.81 16.46
C LEU A 88 -0.64 -9.17 14.98
N VAL A 89 0.13 -8.40 14.20
CA VAL A 89 0.43 -8.74 12.81
C VAL A 89 1.19 -10.07 12.74
N VAL A 90 2.23 -10.27 13.56
CA VAL A 90 3.00 -11.53 13.56
C VAL A 90 2.11 -12.73 13.92
N LEU A 91 1.25 -12.60 14.93
CA LEU A 91 0.30 -13.66 15.32
C LEU A 91 -0.72 -13.95 14.21
N ALA A 92 -1.23 -12.92 13.55
CA ALA A 92 -2.14 -13.07 12.41
C ALA A 92 -1.47 -13.80 11.24
N LEU A 93 -0.24 -13.43 10.90
CA LEU A 93 0.53 -14.07 9.83
C LEU A 93 0.79 -15.55 10.13
N TYR A 94 1.05 -15.89 11.39
CA TYR A 94 1.17 -17.28 11.81
C TYR A 94 -0.15 -18.03 11.61
N GLY A 95 -1.27 -17.48 12.05
CA GLY A 95 -2.60 -18.07 11.86
C GLY A 95 -2.97 -18.28 10.40
N LEU A 96 -2.74 -17.27 9.57
CA LEU A 96 -3.01 -17.32 8.12
C LEU A 96 -2.12 -18.35 7.40
N SER A 97 -0.94 -18.67 7.94
CA SER A 97 -0.05 -19.68 7.36
C SER A 97 -0.65 -21.09 7.30
N TYR A 98 -1.52 -21.42 8.25
CA TYR A 98 -2.25 -22.69 8.27
C TYR A 98 -3.39 -22.76 7.24
N ILE A 99 -3.89 -21.61 6.78
CA ILE A 99 -4.90 -21.53 5.69
C ILE A 99 -4.20 -21.59 4.33
N GLY A 100 -2.91 -21.88 4.33
CA GLY A 100 -2.10 -21.89 3.13
C GLY A 100 -1.83 -20.48 2.60
N ILE A 101 -1.69 -19.48 3.48
CA ILE A 101 -1.19 -18.15 3.09
C ILE A 101 0.27 -18.01 3.52
N ASN A 102 1.18 -17.77 2.60
CA ASN A 102 2.58 -17.57 2.98
C ASN A 102 2.77 -16.21 3.66
N ALA A 103 3.20 -16.23 4.92
CA ALA A 103 3.51 -15.04 5.71
C ALA A 103 4.52 -14.11 5.01
N ALA A 104 5.53 -14.66 4.33
CA ALA A 104 6.49 -13.84 3.58
C ALA A 104 5.83 -13.11 2.40
N GLY A 105 4.77 -13.66 1.81
CA GLY A 105 3.99 -12.98 0.78
C GLY A 105 3.31 -11.72 1.31
N VAL A 106 2.67 -11.83 2.48
CA VAL A 106 2.00 -10.71 3.14
C VAL A 106 2.99 -9.65 3.62
N ILE A 107 4.14 -10.07 4.17
CA ILE A 107 5.21 -9.16 4.60
C ILE A 107 5.74 -8.36 3.40
N LEU A 108 5.99 -9.01 2.27
CA LEU A 108 6.50 -8.36 1.05
C LEU A 108 5.52 -7.35 0.47
N ILE A 109 4.21 -7.67 0.47
CA ILE A 109 3.17 -6.70 0.07
C ILE A 109 3.13 -5.51 1.03
N SER A 110 3.20 -5.77 2.34
CA SER A 110 3.22 -4.71 3.36
C SER A 110 4.43 -3.79 3.17
N LEU A 111 5.60 -4.38 2.88
CA LEU A 111 6.83 -3.66 2.61
C LEU A 111 6.75 -2.82 1.32
N ALA A 112 6.05 -3.32 0.29
CA ALA A 112 5.81 -2.55 -0.91
C ALA A 112 5.05 -1.24 -0.63
N PHE A 113 4.02 -1.29 0.21
CA PHE A 113 3.30 -0.08 0.63
C PHE A 113 4.19 0.88 1.41
N ILE A 114 5.02 0.36 2.33
CA ILE A 114 5.99 1.17 3.08
C ILE A 114 6.93 1.89 2.12
N PHE A 115 7.49 1.20 1.12
CA PHE A 115 8.39 1.81 0.15
C PHE A 115 7.71 2.91 -0.69
N ILE A 116 6.43 2.75 -1.06
CA ILE A 116 5.69 3.83 -1.73
C ILE A 116 5.56 5.06 -0.83
N VAL A 117 5.26 4.88 0.46
CA VAL A 117 5.16 5.98 1.43
C VAL A 117 6.51 6.67 1.62
N VAL A 118 7.59 5.89 1.68
CA VAL A 118 8.96 6.41 1.78
C VAL A 118 9.32 7.22 0.53
N GLU A 119 9.08 6.73 -0.69
CA GLU A 119 9.32 7.51 -1.91
C GLU A 119 8.56 8.85 -1.91
N ALA A 120 7.33 8.87 -1.39
CA ALA A 120 6.51 10.07 -1.33
C ALA A 120 7.12 11.15 -0.42
N HIS A 121 7.78 10.76 0.67
CA HIS A 121 8.44 11.67 1.62
C HIS A 121 9.89 11.97 1.27
N THR A 122 10.60 11.01 0.68
CA THR A 122 11.97 11.12 0.22
C THR A 122 12.02 10.79 -1.27
N PRO A 123 11.73 11.76 -2.17
CA PRO A 123 11.71 11.52 -3.61
C PRO A 123 13.12 11.17 -4.12
N THR A 124 13.49 9.90 -4.04
CA THR A 124 14.80 9.33 -4.39
C THR A 124 14.89 8.94 -5.87
N PHE A 125 14.23 9.70 -6.75
CA PHE A 125 14.20 9.42 -8.19
C PHE A 125 13.67 8.01 -8.55
N GLY A 126 12.77 7.45 -7.74
CA GLY A 126 12.06 6.20 -8.05
C GLY A 126 12.72 4.91 -7.56
N PHE A 127 13.80 4.99 -6.78
CA PHE A 127 14.42 3.81 -6.17
C PHE A 127 13.43 3.01 -5.31
N TRP A 128 12.75 3.68 -4.37
CA TRP A 128 11.80 2.99 -3.50
C TRP A 128 10.56 2.53 -4.28
N THR A 129 10.16 3.25 -5.34
CA THR A 129 9.12 2.78 -6.26
C THR A 129 9.51 1.45 -6.92
N ALA A 130 10.75 1.31 -7.39
CA ALA A 130 11.22 0.06 -7.99
C ALA A 130 11.24 -1.09 -6.95
N ALA A 131 11.77 -0.82 -5.75
CA ALA A 131 11.75 -1.77 -4.64
C ALA A 131 10.33 -2.18 -4.24
N ALA A 132 9.37 -1.24 -4.27
CA ALA A 132 7.96 -1.49 -3.99
C ALA A 132 7.35 -2.44 -5.02
N ILE A 133 7.57 -2.19 -6.31
CA ILE A 133 7.05 -3.03 -7.40
C ILE A 133 7.60 -4.46 -7.26
N ILE A 134 8.91 -4.61 -7.04
CA ILE A 134 9.55 -5.92 -6.88
C ILE A 134 8.95 -6.65 -5.67
N SER A 135 8.87 -5.97 -4.52
CA SER A 135 8.31 -6.55 -3.29
C SER A 135 6.85 -6.96 -3.47
N PHE A 136 6.05 -6.14 -4.15
CA PHE A 136 4.65 -6.43 -4.41
C PHE A 136 4.47 -7.68 -5.29
N ILE A 137 5.26 -7.78 -6.38
CA ILE A 137 5.22 -8.93 -7.30
C ILE A 137 5.59 -10.22 -6.57
N PHE A 138 6.73 -10.24 -5.86
CA PHE A 138 7.14 -11.41 -5.10
C PHE A 138 6.13 -11.72 -3.99
N GLY A 139 5.57 -10.71 -3.35
CA GLY A 139 4.54 -10.86 -2.33
C GLY A 139 3.31 -11.60 -2.83
N ILE A 140 2.75 -11.18 -3.97
CA ILE A 140 1.59 -11.83 -4.59
C ILE A 140 1.89 -13.25 -5.03
N VAL A 141 3.06 -13.48 -5.64
CA VAL A 141 3.48 -14.82 -6.08
C VAL A 141 3.59 -15.77 -4.89
N LEU A 142 4.05 -15.27 -3.76
CA LEU A 142 4.30 -16.08 -2.58
C LEU A 142 3.03 -16.32 -1.76
N ILE A 143 1.99 -15.48 -1.85
CA ILE A 143 0.77 -15.60 -1.02
C ILE A 143 0.18 -17.01 -0.98
N PRO A 144 0.00 -17.75 -2.09
CA PRO A 144 -0.48 -19.13 -2.03
C PRO A 144 0.61 -20.04 -1.45
N ALA A 145 0.33 -20.75 -0.36
CA ALA A 145 1.26 -21.73 0.20
C ALA A 145 1.42 -22.92 -0.74
N ALA A 146 2.62 -23.49 -0.78
CA ALA A 146 2.95 -24.60 -1.69
C ALA A 146 2.02 -25.83 -1.54
N ASN A 147 1.45 -26.02 -0.34
CA ASN A 147 0.65 -27.19 0.01
C ASN A 147 -0.87 -26.95 -0.11
N SER A 148 -1.31 -25.69 -0.29
CA SER A 148 -2.74 -25.36 -0.32
C SER A 148 -3.48 -25.98 -1.52
N ILE A 149 -2.74 -26.41 -2.54
CA ILE A 149 -3.26 -27.17 -3.69
C ILE A 149 -3.81 -28.55 -3.26
N TYR A 150 -3.27 -29.15 -2.20
CA TYR A 150 -3.64 -30.50 -1.74
C TYR A 150 -4.61 -30.49 -0.57
N GLU A 151 -4.63 -29.41 0.23
CA GLU A 151 -5.42 -29.30 1.46
C GLU A 151 -6.79 -28.63 1.25
N MET A 152 -7.01 -27.95 0.13
CA MET A 152 -8.25 -27.24 -0.18
C MET A 152 -8.94 -27.78 -1.43
N PRO A 153 -10.29 -27.69 -1.50
CA PRO A 153 -11.03 -28.02 -2.71
C PRO A 153 -10.47 -27.26 -3.92
N THR A 154 -10.19 -27.99 -5.00
CA THR A 154 -9.57 -27.44 -6.23
C THR A 154 -10.31 -26.22 -6.78
N ASP A 155 -11.64 -26.23 -6.72
CA ASP A 155 -12.48 -25.14 -7.21
C ASP A 155 -12.30 -23.85 -6.40
N TRP A 156 -12.17 -23.97 -5.08
CA TRP A 156 -11.90 -22.85 -4.18
C TRP A 156 -10.52 -22.27 -4.45
N PHE A 157 -9.50 -23.13 -4.58
CA PHE A 157 -8.12 -22.71 -4.83
C PHE A 157 -7.99 -21.96 -6.16
N VAL A 158 -8.61 -22.46 -7.23
CA VAL A 158 -8.62 -21.79 -8.53
C VAL A 158 -9.32 -20.43 -8.44
N SER A 159 -10.47 -20.36 -7.79
CA SER A 159 -11.23 -19.11 -7.63
C SER A 159 -10.45 -18.07 -6.82
N PHE A 160 -9.85 -18.48 -5.69
CA PHE A 160 -8.98 -17.63 -4.87
C PHE A 160 -7.77 -17.11 -5.66
N ARG A 161 -7.11 -17.98 -6.44
CA ARG A 161 -5.95 -17.61 -7.24
C ARG A 161 -6.30 -16.61 -8.33
N VAL A 162 -7.41 -16.82 -9.05
CA VAL A 162 -7.89 -15.87 -10.07
C VAL A 162 -8.28 -14.55 -9.42
N ALA A 163 -9.05 -14.57 -8.33
CA ALA A 163 -9.45 -13.36 -7.61
C ALA A 163 -8.23 -12.56 -7.13
N SER A 164 -7.20 -13.24 -6.59
CA SER A 164 -5.96 -12.62 -6.13
C SER A 164 -5.17 -11.98 -7.28
N ILE A 165 -5.07 -12.65 -8.43
CA ILE A 165 -4.42 -12.11 -9.62
C ILE A 165 -5.19 -10.89 -10.15
N VAL A 166 -6.52 -10.97 -10.23
CA VAL A 166 -7.37 -9.86 -10.69
C VAL A 166 -7.23 -8.65 -9.76
N ALA A 167 -7.28 -8.86 -8.44
CA ALA A 167 -7.08 -7.81 -7.45
C ALA A 167 -5.69 -7.18 -7.57
N ALA A 168 -4.64 -8.00 -7.72
CA ALA A 168 -3.28 -7.54 -7.92
C ALA A 168 -3.13 -6.66 -9.17
N VAL A 169 -3.70 -7.09 -10.31
CA VAL A 169 -3.68 -6.33 -11.57
C VAL A 169 -4.44 -5.02 -11.43
N ALA A 170 -5.62 -5.04 -10.78
CA ALA A 170 -6.43 -3.84 -10.57
C ALA A 170 -5.72 -2.81 -9.69
N ILE A 171 -5.12 -3.26 -8.57
CA ILE A 171 -4.34 -2.40 -7.66
C ILE A 171 -3.11 -1.86 -8.40
N GLY A 172 -2.38 -2.70 -9.13
CA GLY A 172 -1.23 -2.28 -9.92
C GLY A 172 -1.59 -1.23 -10.98
N ALA A 173 -2.71 -1.42 -11.69
CA ALA A 173 -3.21 -0.46 -12.67
C ALA A 173 -3.62 0.87 -12.03
N PHE A 174 -4.28 0.84 -10.87
CA PHE A 174 -4.62 2.04 -10.11
C PHE A 174 -3.39 2.83 -9.69
N PHE A 175 -2.36 2.17 -9.14
CA PHE A 175 -1.12 2.84 -8.75
C PHE A 175 -0.36 3.38 -9.97
N ALA A 176 -0.30 2.64 -11.07
CA ALA A 176 0.30 3.12 -12.32
C ALA A 176 -0.42 4.39 -12.83
N TYR A 177 -1.75 4.39 -12.79
CA TYR A 177 -2.55 5.56 -13.12
C TYR A 177 -2.29 6.74 -12.17
N ALA A 178 -2.24 6.49 -10.86
CA ALA A 178 -1.98 7.52 -9.86
C ALA A 178 -0.59 8.15 -10.05
N ILE A 179 0.45 7.34 -10.27
CA ILE A 179 1.81 7.82 -10.57
C ILE A 179 1.80 8.64 -11.87
N ALA A 180 1.15 8.17 -12.92
CA ALA A 180 1.03 8.90 -14.17
C ALA A 180 0.33 10.26 -13.97
N ALA A 181 -0.72 10.29 -13.15
CA ALA A 181 -1.43 11.52 -12.79
C ALA A 181 -0.53 12.48 -12.00
N VAL A 182 0.25 11.99 -11.03
CA VAL A 182 1.21 12.80 -10.26
C VAL A 182 2.31 13.35 -11.16
N ILE A 183 2.89 12.52 -12.05
CA ILE A 183 3.91 12.98 -13.01
C ILE A 183 3.31 14.04 -13.94
N LYS A 184 2.09 13.82 -14.44
CA LYS A 184 1.37 14.79 -15.27
C LYS A 184 1.11 16.09 -14.52
N ALA A 185 0.73 16.03 -13.25
CA ALA A 185 0.52 17.20 -12.41
C ALA A 185 1.83 17.95 -12.13
N LYS A 186 2.94 17.25 -11.88
CA LYS A 186 4.27 17.86 -11.69
C LYS A 186 4.85 18.46 -12.98
N ARG A 187 4.53 17.87 -14.15
CA ARG A 187 4.95 18.39 -15.48
C ARG A 187 4.04 19.48 -16.02
N ALA A 188 2.83 19.63 -15.48
CA ALA A 188 1.97 20.73 -15.86
C ALA A 188 2.65 22.04 -15.44
N LYS A 189 2.87 22.94 -16.40
CA LYS A 189 3.37 24.29 -16.10
C LYS A 189 2.46 24.91 -15.04
N PRO A 190 3.01 25.58 -14.01
CA PRO A 190 2.20 26.26 -13.00
C PRO A 190 1.21 27.20 -13.71
N LYS A 191 -0.09 26.94 -13.59
CA LYS A 191 -1.15 27.83 -14.13
C LYS A 191 -1.49 28.98 -13.17
N MET A 192 -0.81 29.05 -12.03
CA MET A 192 -1.00 30.05 -10.97
C MET A 192 0.39 30.42 -10.43
N GLY A 193 0.82 31.66 -10.63
CA GLY A 193 2.13 32.15 -10.20
C GLY A 193 2.74 33.20 -11.13
N ASP A 194 3.92 33.72 -10.76
CA ASP A 194 4.59 34.89 -11.33
C ASP A 194 4.76 34.92 -12.86
N GLU A 195 4.72 33.75 -13.50
CA GLU A 195 4.79 33.59 -14.97
C GLU A 195 3.50 34.00 -15.71
N GLU A 196 2.36 34.16 -15.01
CA GLU A 196 1.11 34.60 -15.65
C GLU A 196 1.24 36.02 -16.23
N PHE A 197 2.05 36.88 -15.61
CA PHE A 197 2.20 38.26 -16.05
C PHE A 197 3.12 38.40 -17.26
N ILE A 198 3.99 37.44 -17.54
CA ILE A 198 4.99 37.53 -18.60
C ILE A 198 4.31 37.54 -19.97
N GLY A 199 4.57 38.59 -20.76
CA GLY A 199 3.96 38.82 -22.06
C GLY A 199 2.60 39.52 -22.01
N MET A 200 2.11 39.93 -20.83
CA MET A 200 0.89 40.73 -20.72
C MET A 200 1.14 42.19 -21.04
N GLU A 201 0.18 42.80 -21.72
CA GLU A 201 0.13 44.24 -21.99
C GLU A 201 -0.52 45.01 -20.83
N GLY A 202 -0.08 46.25 -20.65
CA GLY A 202 -0.61 47.18 -19.67
C GLY A 202 -0.31 48.62 -20.04
N VAL A 203 -0.62 49.53 -19.12
CA VAL A 203 -0.40 50.97 -19.30
C VAL A 203 0.37 51.53 -18.12
N ALA A 204 1.37 52.37 -18.37
CA ALA A 204 2.06 53.12 -17.33
C ALA A 204 1.13 54.18 -16.71
N ILE A 205 0.97 54.15 -15.38
CA ILE A 205 0.15 55.12 -14.63
C ILE A 205 1.01 56.27 -14.12
N THR A 206 2.32 56.05 -14.01
CA THR A 206 3.32 57.07 -13.72
C THR A 206 4.49 56.90 -14.69
N ASP A 207 5.36 57.90 -14.78
CA ASP A 207 6.66 57.70 -15.39
C ASP A 207 7.42 56.55 -14.67
N VAL A 208 8.08 55.68 -15.43
CA VAL A 208 8.83 54.53 -14.91
C VAL A 208 10.31 54.74 -15.23
N ASN A 209 11.07 55.28 -14.26
CA ASN A 209 12.51 55.49 -14.38
C ASN A 209 13.24 55.52 -13.02
N PRO A 210 13.95 54.45 -12.62
CA PRO A 210 13.80 53.09 -13.10
C PRO A 210 12.50 52.46 -12.60
N LYS A 211 11.88 53.03 -11.55
CA LYS A 211 10.65 52.50 -10.92
C LYS A 211 9.46 53.42 -11.16
N GLY A 212 8.27 52.83 -11.17
CA GLY A 212 6.99 53.54 -11.27
C GLY A 212 5.83 52.58 -11.04
N GLN A 213 4.63 52.95 -11.48
CA GLN A 213 3.43 52.14 -11.36
C GLN A 213 2.79 51.86 -12.72
N VAL A 214 2.37 50.61 -12.93
CA VAL A 214 1.69 50.17 -14.16
C VAL A 214 0.36 49.53 -13.82
N LYS A 215 -0.60 49.63 -14.75
CA LYS A 215 -1.88 48.93 -14.68
C LYS A 215 -1.87 47.72 -15.61
N VAL A 216 -1.92 46.52 -15.04
CA VAL A 216 -1.98 45.26 -15.79
C VAL A 216 -3.20 44.47 -15.32
N ARG A 217 -4.09 44.09 -16.25
CA ARG A 217 -5.37 43.41 -15.99
C ARG A 217 -6.22 44.09 -14.90
N GLY A 218 -6.28 45.42 -14.94
CA GLY A 218 -7.12 46.19 -14.01
C GLY A 218 -6.54 46.37 -12.60
N ARG A 219 -5.34 45.85 -12.32
CA ARG A 219 -4.64 46.02 -11.03
C ARG A 219 -3.40 46.90 -11.19
N ILE A 220 -3.11 47.69 -10.16
CA ILE A 220 -1.91 48.53 -10.09
C ILE A 220 -0.77 47.71 -9.50
N TRP A 221 0.38 47.75 -10.15
CA TRP A 221 1.60 47.06 -9.76
C TRP A 221 2.76 48.03 -9.70
N GLU A 222 3.71 47.77 -8.80
CA GLU A 222 5.03 48.38 -8.89
C GLU A 222 5.74 47.81 -10.12
N ALA A 223 6.34 48.69 -10.90
CA ALA A 223 7.06 48.34 -12.10
C ALA A 223 8.47 48.92 -12.09
N GLU A 224 9.37 48.21 -12.76
CA GLU A 224 10.74 48.64 -12.99
C GLU A 224 11.06 48.50 -14.49
N ALA A 225 11.76 49.47 -15.07
CA ALA A 225 12.14 49.45 -16.47
C ALA A 225 13.13 48.29 -16.73
N ALA A 226 12.78 47.40 -17.65
CA ALA A 226 13.66 46.31 -18.05
C ALA A 226 14.89 46.87 -18.78
N GLY A 227 16.10 46.50 -18.34
CA GLY A 227 17.34 47.01 -18.92
C GLY A 227 17.79 48.37 -18.40
N ALA A 228 17.36 48.79 -17.20
CA ALA A 228 17.77 50.05 -16.57
C ALA A 228 19.31 50.24 -16.48
N GLU A 229 20.09 49.15 -16.55
CA GLU A 229 21.56 49.17 -16.54
C GLU A 229 22.19 49.50 -17.91
N GLU A 230 21.44 49.43 -19.02
CA GLU A 230 21.96 49.59 -20.40
C GLU A 230 21.29 50.74 -21.18
N GLY A 231 20.74 51.76 -20.50
CA GLY A 231 20.09 52.90 -21.16
C GLY A 231 18.66 52.59 -21.59
N ALA A 232 17.84 52.13 -20.63
CA ALA A 232 16.43 51.82 -20.84
C ALA A 232 15.67 53.00 -21.48
N GLU A 233 14.78 52.65 -22.41
CA GLU A 233 13.80 53.58 -22.98
C GLU A 233 12.95 54.19 -21.86
N GLU A 234 12.85 55.52 -21.85
CA GLU A 234 12.05 56.25 -20.87
C GLU A 234 10.56 55.95 -21.12
N ILE A 235 9.92 55.25 -20.19
CA ILE A 235 8.49 54.94 -20.22
C ILE A 235 7.76 56.05 -19.48
N ARG A 236 6.90 56.77 -20.19
CA ARG A 236 6.11 57.88 -19.64
C ARG A 236 4.72 57.44 -19.23
N GLU A 237 4.09 58.20 -18.34
CA GLU A 237 2.67 58.01 -18.02
C GLU A 237 1.82 57.96 -19.30
N GLY A 238 0.99 56.92 -19.39
CA GLY A 238 0.12 56.65 -20.54
C GLY A 238 0.72 55.73 -21.61
N ASP A 239 2.03 55.42 -21.56
CA ASP A 239 2.64 54.50 -22.52
C ASP A 239 2.14 53.06 -22.34
N GLU A 240 1.95 52.36 -23.47
CA GLU A 240 1.71 50.92 -23.48
C GLU A 240 2.99 50.16 -23.13
N ILE A 241 2.86 49.16 -22.26
CA ILE A 241 3.99 48.37 -21.77
C ILE A 241 3.71 46.88 -21.94
N VAL A 242 4.79 46.10 -22.03
CA VAL A 242 4.76 44.64 -21.99
C VAL A 242 5.60 44.17 -20.80
N VAL A 243 5.03 43.27 -20.00
CA VAL A 243 5.73 42.67 -18.86
C VAL A 243 6.73 41.61 -19.36
N VAL A 244 7.99 41.77 -18.99
CA VAL A 244 9.12 40.91 -19.38
C VAL A 244 9.39 39.85 -18.32
N SER A 245 9.31 40.23 -17.04
CA SER A 245 9.43 39.31 -15.92
C SER A 245 8.75 39.88 -14.67
N LYS A 246 8.58 39.05 -13.65
CA LYS A 246 8.08 39.46 -12.34
C LYS A 246 9.04 39.00 -11.26
N GLU A 247 9.51 39.93 -10.45
CA GLU A 247 10.35 39.66 -9.29
C GLU A 247 9.57 40.03 -8.03
N ARG A 248 9.06 39.01 -7.33
CA ARG A 248 8.18 39.15 -6.15
C ARG A 248 6.91 39.95 -6.45
N MET A 249 6.88 41.23 -6.08
CA MET A 249 5.74 42.14 -6.25
C MET A 249 6.04 43.27 -7.25
N VAL A 250 7.19 43.22 -7.93
CA VAL A 250 7.63 44.20 -8.93
C VAL A 250 7.61 43.56 -10.32
N LEU A 251 6.98 44.23 -11.29
CA LEU A 251 6.96 43.82 -12.69
C LEU A 251 8.12 44.50 -13.44
N LYS A 252 8.97 43.74 -14.11
CA LYS A 252 9.92 44.30 -15.07
C LYS A 252 9.19 44.51 -16.39
N VAL A 253 9.16 45.76 -16.86
CA VAL A 253 8.36 46.17 -18.02
C VAL A 253 9.23 46.88 -19.05
N LYS A 254 8.87 46.73 -20.31
CA LYS A 254 9.43 47.53 -21.41
C LYS A 254 8.29 48.20 -22.17
N LYS A 255 8.60 49.26 -22.91
CA LYS A 255 7.65 49.85 -23.86
C LYS A 255 7.23 48.80 -24.91
N ALA A 256 5.93 48.75 -25.22
CA ALA A 256 5.35 47.80 -26.17
C ALA A 256 5.84 48.04 -27.60
#